data_AF-A0A2D9JNW6-F1
#
_entry.id   AF-A0A2D9JNW6-F1
#
_cell.length_a   1.000
_cell.length_b   1.000
_cell.length_c   1.000
_cell.angle_alpha   90.00
_cell.angle_beta   90.00
_cell.angle_gamma   90.00
#
_symmetry.space_group_name_H-M   'P 1'
#
loop_
_entity.id
_entity.type
_entity.pdbx_description
1 polymer ?
#
loop_
_entity_poly.entity_id
_entity_poly.type
_entity_poly.pdbx_seq_one_letter_code
_entity_poly.pdbx_strand_id
1 'polypeptide(L)'
;AKGLSLRERADGGYTVTSGDLAEHYIGPQSFKYLTKFMPVLRGAAKDMHMKLSAPADYPNTWSGRRRWSGTEESPFERMRVLNPEPSPVVMERVRERLPKQAPWLNDAGMLEFWAGMIDVTPDAVPYLCAAPGYEGLFIATGMSGHGFGIGPGVGRLMADMMRGVPHGFDLRRFRFDRFTDGSKIVPGPY
;
A
#
# COMPACT_ATOMS: atom_id res chain seq x y z
N ALA A 1 1.17 14.41 -20.13
CA ALA A 1 0.80 15.58 -19.29
C ALA A 1 1.02 15.20 -17.82
N LYS A 2 1.53 16.10 -16.98
CA LYS A 2 1.74 15.79 -15.55
C LYS A 2 0.38 15.75 -14.83
N GLY A 3 0.17 14.74 -13.99
CA GLY A 3 -0.92 14.75 -13.00
C GLY A 3 -2.10 13.81 -13.25
N LEU A 4 -2.20 13.12 -14.39
CA LEU A 4 -3.14 12.01 -14.57
C LEU A 4 -2.44 10.79 -15.18
N SER A 5 -2.84 9.61 -14.71
CA SER A 5 -2.53 8.32 -15.30
C SER A 5 -3.83 7.70 -15.80
N LEU A 6 -3.82 7.22 -17.05
CA LEU A 6 -4.97 6.60 -17.68
C LEU A 6 -4.62 5.17 -18.11
N ARG A 7 -5.58 4.27 -17.97
CA ARG A 7 -5.50 2.90 -18.49
C ARG A 7 -6.82 2.55 -19.17
N GLU A 8 -6.76 2.22 -20.45
CA GLU A 8 -7.90 1.65 -21.17
C GLU A 8 -8.22 0.24 -20.61
N ARG A 9 -9.52 -0.05 -20.51
CA ARG A 9 -10.07 -1.31 -20.06
C ARG A 9 -10.54 -2.13 -21.28
N ALA A 10 -10.66 -3.44 -21.11
CA ALA A 10 -11.10 -4.34 -22.17
C ALA A 10 -12.55 -4.07 -22.65
N ASP A 11 -13.36 -3.37 -21.85
CA ASP A 11 -14.73 -2.96 -22.20
C ASP A 11 -14.79 -1.60 -22.92
N GLY A 12 -13.64 -1.02 -23.29
CA GLY A 12 -13.55 0.31 -23.91
C GLY A 12 -13.64 1.47 -22.90
N GLY A 13 -13.84 1.19 -21.61
CA GLY A 13 -13.79 2.19 -20.55
C GLY A 13 -12.36 2.58 -20.17
N TYR A 14 -12.22 3.56 -19.28
CA TYR A 14 -10.91 4.02 -18.80
C TYR A 14 -10.87 4.05 -17.28
N THR A 15 -9.76 3.57 -16.71
CA THR A 15 -9.40 3.86 -15.32
C THR A 15 -8.50 5.07 -15.30
N VAL A 16 -8.88 6.07 -14.51
CA VAL A 16 -8.14 7.32 -14.36
C VAL A 16 -7.75 7.51 -12.90
N THR A 17 -6.51 7.93 -12.65
CA THR A 17 -6.04 8.30 -11.32
C THR A 17 -5.16 9.55 -11.37
N SER A 18 -5.13 10.29 -10.26
CA SER A 18 -4.20 11.40 -10.04
C SER A 18 -2.97 10.88 -9.30
N GLY A 19 -1.79 10.94 -9.92
CA GLY A 19 -0.55 10.37 -9.37
C GLY A 19 0.15 11.20 -8.29
N ASP A 20 -0.56 12.10 -7.59
CA ASP A 20 0.03 13.19 -6.81
C ASP A 20 -0.56 13.35 -5.41
N LEU A 21 -1.25 12.32 -4.89
CA LEU A 21 -1.79 12.36 -3.54
C LEU A 21 -1.84 10.97 -2.91
N ALA A 22 -1.18 10.84 -1.77
CA ALA A 22 -1.39 9.78 -0.80
C ALA A 22 -1.89 10.40 0.51
N GLU A 23 -2.94 9.84 1.09
CA GLU A 23 -3.47 10.30 2.37
C GLU A 23 -2.99 9.38 3.50
N HIS A 24 -2.50 9.97 4.59
CA HIS A 24 -2.02 9.22 5.76
C HIS A 24 -2.75 9.67 7.02
N TYR A 25 -3.37 8.73 7.71
CA TYR A 25 -4.00 8.98 9.00
C TYR A 25 -2.96 8.95 10.12
N ILE A 26 -2.81 10.07 10.82
CA ILE A 26 -1.99 10.17 12.02
C ILE A 26 -2.66 9.35 13.12
N GLY A 27 -1.86 8.49 13.76
CA GLY A 27 -2.28 7.58 14.81
C GLY A 27 -1.08 7.10 15.61
N PRO A 28 -1.27 6.25 16.64
CA PRO A 28 -0.18 5.98 17.56
C PRO A 28 0.99 5.21 16.94
N GLN A 29 0.78 4.43 15.87
CA GLN A 29 1.88 3.77 15.13
C GLN A 29 2.71 4.77 14.32
N SER A 30 2.13 5.90 13.91
CA SER A 30 2.84 6.98 13.19
C SER A 30 3.98 7.52 14.05
N PHE A 31 3.76 7.64 15.36
CA PHE A 31 4.79 8.07 16.31
C PHE A 31 5.75 6.93 16.66
N LYS A 32 5.22 5.73 16.94
CA LYS A 32 6.03 4.56 17.30
C LYS A 32 7.08 4.22 16.26
N TYR A 33 6.74 4.35 14.97
CA TYR A 33 7.62 3.98 13.85
C TYR A 33 8.17 5.18 13.08
N LEU A 34 7.98 6.41 13.57
CA LEU A 34 8.37 7.64 12.87
C LEU A 34 9.81 7.61 12.33
N THR A 35 10.75 7.20 13.18
CA THR A 35 12.18 7.17 12.83
C THR A 35 12.48 6.14 11.74
N LYS A 36 11.75 5.03 11.69
CA LYS A 36 11.91 4.00 10.65
C LYS A 36 11.41 4.48 9.29
N PHE A 37 10.29 5.21 9.28
CA PHE A 37 9.68 5.73 8.05
C PHE A 37 10.28 7.03 7.54
N MET A 38 11.08 7.73 8.36
CA MET A 38 11.70 9.01 8.00
C MET A 38 12.43 9.01 6.63
N PRO A 39 13.18 7.95 6.22
CA PRO A 39 13.81 7.92 4.90
C PRO A 39 12.81 7.99 3.74
N VAL A 40 11.72 7.23 3.80
CA VAL A 40 10.65 7.22 2.79
C VAL A 40 9.85 8.52 2.84
N LEU A 41 9.49 8.99 4.04
CA LEU A 41 8.74 10.23 4.23
C LEU A 41 9.44 11.43 3.60
N ARG A 42 10.77 11.55 3.71
CA ARG A 42 11.51 12.66 3.08
C ARG A 42 11.38 12.70 1.56
N GLY A 43 11.28 11.53 0.91
CA GLY A 43 11.07 11.43 -0.53
C GLY A 43 9.63 11.72 -0.96
N ALA A 44 8.66 11.26 -0.16
CA ALA A 44 7.23 11.33 -0.48
C ALA A 44 6.49 12.54 0.15
N ALA A 45 7.15 13.36 0.97
CA ALA A 45 6.50 14.39 1.78
C ALA A 45 5.64 15.37 0.98
N LYS A 46 6.02 15.67 -0.27
CA LYS A 46 5.29 16.61 -1.14
C LYS A 46 3.93 16.07 -1.61
N ASP A 47 3.81 14.74 -1.68
CA ASP A 47 2.62 14.05 -2.19
C ASP A 47 1.78 13.46 -1.05
N MET A 48 2.20 13.65 0.21
CA MET A 48 1.49 13.14 1.39
C MET A 48 0.59 14.20 2.03
N HIS A 49 -0.70 13.91 2.09
CA HIS A 49 -1.67 14.63 2.90
C HIS A 49 -1.89 13.93 4.24
N MET A 50 -1.52 14.61 5.32
CA MET A 50 -1.72 14.10 6.67
C MET A 50 -3.14 14.40 7.15
N LYS A 51 -3.85 13.36 7.60
CA LYS A 51 -5.17 13.47 8.26
C LYS A 51 -4.99 13.26 9.77
N LEU A 52 -5.69 14.04 10.59
CA LEU A 52 -5.48 14.07 12.05
C LEU A 52 -5.77 12.72 12.74
N SER A 53 -6.79 12.00 12.29
CA SER A 53 -7.17 10.70 12.83
C SER A 53 -7.88 9.84 11.79
N ALA A 54 -7.70 8.52 11.91
CA ALA A 54 -8.47 7.55 11.14
C ALA A 54 -9.90 7.43 11.70
N PRO A 55 -10.89 7.07 10.85
CA PRO A 55 -12.22 6.65 11.30
C PRO A 55 -12.18 5.52 12.34
N ALA A 56 -13.34 5.25 12.97
CA ALA A 56 -13.47 4.10 13.87
C ALA A 56 -13.15 2.80 13.13
N ASP A 57 -12.52 1.86 13.85
CA ASP A 57 -12.10 0.54 13.37
C ASP A 57 -11.06 0.51 12.22
N TYR A 58 -10.70 1.66 11.65
CA TYR A 58 -9.61 1.72 10.67
C TYR A 58 -8.27 1.34 11.31
N PRO A 59 -7.35 0.76 10.52
CA PRO A 59 -5.97 0.55 10.96
C PRO A 59 -5.36 1.84 11.51
N ASN A 60 -4.56 1.70 12.57
CA ASN A 60 -3.88 2.82 13.24
C ASN A 60 -4.80 3.87 13.90
N THR A 61 -6.11 3.62 14.05
CA THR A 61 -6.97 4.53 14.83
C THR A 61 -6.52 4.64 16.29
N TRP A 62 -6.76 5.79 16.93
CA TRP A 62 -6.30 6.10 18.28
C TRP A 62 -6.94 5.20 19.35
N SER A 63 -8.20 4.82 19.14
CA SER A 63 -8.94 3.88 19.98
C SER A 63 -8.75 2.42 19.58
N GLY A 64 -7.86 2.14 18.60
CA GLY A 64 -7.73 0.84 17.97
C GLY A 64 -7.22 -0.21 18.95
N ARG A 65 -8.01 -1.28 19.13
CA ARG A 65 -7.62 -2.43 19.96
C ARG A 65 -6.44 -3.18 19.30
N ARG A 66 -5.41 -3.50 20.09
CA ARG A 66 -4.16 -4.14 19.61
C ARG A 66 -3.88 -5.53 20.18
N ARG A 67 -4.64 -5.92 21.19
CA ARG A 67 -4.53 -7.21 21.86
C ARG A 67 -5.95 -7.71 22.10
N TRP A 68 -6.18 -8.97 21.80
CA TRP A 68 -7.44 -9.67 21.98
C TRP A 68 -7.12 -11.15 22.20
N SER A 69 -8.01 -11.88 22.88
CA SER A 69 -7.93 -13.33 22.97
C SER A 69 -8.47 -13.98 21.68
N GLY A 70 -8.27 -15.28 21.51
CA GLY A 70 -8.86 -16.03 20.39
C GLY A 70 -10.39 -16.18 20.46
N THR A 71 -11.04 -15.74 21.55
CA THR A 71 -12.50 -15.79 21.72
C THR A 71 -13.16 -14.43 21.59
N GLU A 72 -12.38 -13.36 21.54
CA GLU A 72 -12.87 -12.01 21.39
C GLU A 72 -12.86 -11.61 19.93
N GLU A 73 -13.89 -10.88 19.50
CA GLU A 73 -13.94 -10.31 18.16
C GLU A 73 -12.75 -9.36 17.92
N SER A 74 -11.93 -9.74 16.94
CA SER A 74 -10.76 -8.99 16.51
C SER A 74 -11.15 -7.80 15.63
N PRO A 75 -10.28 -6.77 15.52
CA PRO A 75 -10.48 -5.68 14.56
C PRO A 75 -10.63 -6.16 13.11
N PHE A 76 -9.99 -7.29 12.78
CA PHE A 76 -10.05 -7.89 11.44
C PHE A 76 -11.38 -8.58 11.16
N GLU A 77 -12.08 -9.06 12.20
CA GLU A 77 -13.44 -9.60 12.06
C GLU A 77 -14.47 -8.49 11.94
N ARG A 78 -14.35 -7.42 12.75
CA ARG A 78 -15.19 -6.23 12.60
C ARG A 78 -15.07 -5.59 11.23
N MET A 79 -13.85 -5.54 10.70
CA MET A 79 -13.55 -4.96 9.39
C MET A 79 -12.70 -5.91 8.55
N ARG A 80 -13.38 -6.89 7.94
CA ARG A 80 -12.73 -7.85 7.05
C ARG A 80 -12.27 -7.23 5.73
N VAL A 81 -13.06 -6.29 5.21
CA VAL A 81 -12.77 -5.56 3.97
C VAL A 81 -12.85 -4.08 4.27
N LEU A 82 -11.70 -3.42 4.20
CA LEU A 82 -11.62 -1.97 4.31
C LEU A 82 -11.89 -1.35 2.94
N ASN A 83 -13.06 -0.76 2.77
CA ASN A 83 -13.44 0.01 1.58
C ASN A 83 -13.52 1.49 1.96
N PRO A 84 -12.43 2.27 1.83
CA PRO A 84 -12.44 3.67 2.21
C PRO A 84 -13.18 4.53 1.19
N GLU A 85 -13.80 5.60 1.68
CA GLU A 85 -14.42 6.61 0.81
C GLU A 85 -13.36 7.30 -0.06
N PRO A 86 -13.66 7.56 -1.35
CA PRO A 86 -12.78 8.31 -2.21
C PRO A 86 -12.49 9.71 -1.67
N SER A 87 -11.23 10.17 -1.81
CA SER A 87 -10.84 11.51 -1.38
C SER A 87 -11.53 12.57 -2.24
N PRO A 88 -12.32 13.50 -1.67
CA PRO A 88 -12.96 14.57 -2.43
C PRO A 88 -11.95 15.43 -3.21
N VAL A 89 -10.75 15.64 -2.64
CA VAL A 89 -9.66 16.40 -3.26
C VAL A 89 -9.16 15.70 -4.53
N VAL A 90 -8.99 14.39 -4.50
CA VAL A 90 -8.58 13.62 -5.69
C VAL A 90 -9.69 13.62 -6.74
N MET A 91 -10.95 13.45 -6.32
CA MET A 91 -12.09 13.49 -7.24
C MET A 91 -12.18 14.83 -7.97
N GLU A 92 -12.00 15.95 -7.26
CA GLU A 92 -12.00 17.29 -7.85
C GLU A 92 -10.81 17.48 -8.81
N ARG A 93 -9.59 17.08 -8.41
CA ARG A 93 -8.41 17.11 -9.30
C ARG A 93 -8.64 16.31 -10.59
N VAL A 94 -9.24 15.13 -10.51
CA VAL A 94 -9.56 14.31 -11.68
C VAL A 94 -10.56 15.06 -12.58
N ARG A 95 -11.63 15.61 -12.01
CA ARG A 95 -12.64 16.39 -12.78
C ARG A 95 -12.04 17.63 -13.46
N GLU A 96 -11.11 18.32 -12.81
CA GLU A 96 -10.46 19.50 -13.36
C GLU A 96 -9.44 19.18 -14.47
N ARG A 97 -8.71 18.06 -14.33
CA ARG A 97 -7.60 17.69 -15.20
C ARG A 97 -8.04 16.86 -16.40
N LEU A 98 -9.03 15.99 -16.21
CA LEU A 98 -9.45 15.04 -17.25
C LEU A 98 -9.83 15.75 -18.55
N PRO A 99 -10.64 16.83 -18.55
CA PRO A 99 -11.01 17.50 -19.81
C PRO A 99 -9.85 18.17 -20.55
N LYS A 100 -8.79 18.53 -19.80
CA LYS A 100 -7.61 19.19 -20.35
C LYS A 100 -6.61 18.17 -20.89
N GLN A 101 -6.54 16.97 -20.30
CA GLN A 101 -5.51 15.97 -20.60
C GLN A 101 -6.01 14.80 -21.46
N ALA A 102 -7.30 14.49 -21.38
CA ALA A 102 -7.96 13.45 -22.16
C ALA A 102 -9.31 13.95 -22.70
N PRO A 103 -9.32 14.99 -23.56
CA PRO A 103 -10.56 15.59 -24.06
C PRO A 103 -11.44 14.62 -24.83
N TRP A 104 -10.87 13.54 -25.41
CA TRP A 104 -11.63 12.48 -26.08
C TRP A 104 -12.50 11.64 -25.13
N LEU A 105 -12.37 11.82 -23.81
CA LEU A 105 -13.19 11.17 -22.79
C LEU A 105 -14.26 12.09 -22.19
N ASN A 106 -14.38 13.34 -22.66
CA ASN A 106 -15.32 14.31 -22.07
C ASN A 106 -16.78 13.85 -22.10
N ASP A 107 -17.15 13.11 -23.14
CA ASP A 107 -18.52 12.61 -23.32
C ASP A 107 -18.72 11.21 -22.70
N ALA A 108 -17.66 10.56 -22.20
CA ALA A 108 -17.73 9.20 -21.66
C ALA A 108 -18.47 9.11 -20.31
N GLY A 109 -18.61 10.23 -19.60
CA GLY A 109 -19.15 10.28 -18.25
C GLY A 109 -18.21 9.65 -17.21
N MET A 110 -18.52 9.87 -15.93
CA MET A 110 -17.80 9.26 -14.82
C MET A 110 -18.69 8.23 -14.15
N LEU A 111 -18.32 6.94 -14.25
CA LEU A 111 -19.14 5.85 -13.75
C LEU A 111 -19.05 5.72 -12.22
N GLU A 112 -17.83 5.70 -11.69
CA GLU A 112 -17.58 5.48 -10.25
C GLU A 112 -16.25 6.09 -9.81
N PHE A 113 -16.14 6.37 -8.52
CA PHE A 113 -14.86 6.62 -7.84
C PHE A 113 -14.70 5.58 -6.74
N TRP A 114 -13.49 5.09 -6.54
CA TRP A 114 -13.15 4.16 -5.48
C TRP A 114 -11.80 4.54 -4.86
N ALA A 115 -11.54 4.06 -3.65
CA ALA A 115 -10.26 4.19 -2.99
C ALA A 115 -9.86 2.87 -2.33
N GLY A 116 -8.57 2.76 -1.99
CA GLY A 116 -8.02 1.62 -1.28
C GLY A 116 -6.95 2.08 -0.30
N MET A 117 -6.74 1.29 0.75
CA MET A 117 -5.63 1.49 1.68
C MET A 117 -4.44 0.66 1.24
N ILE A 118 -3.26 1.29 1.18
CA ILE A 118 -2.00 0.63 0.83
C ILE A 118 -1.18 0.44 2.09
N ASP A 119 -0.68 -0.78 2.29
CA ASP A 119 0.35 -1.08 3.28
C ASP A 119 1.73 -0.69 2.75
N VAL A 120 2.46 0.13 3.50
CA VAL A 120 3.80 0.60 3.12
C VAL A 120 4.82 0.16 4.16
N THR A 121 5.91 -0.46 3.73
CA THR A 121 7.04 -0.80 4.60
C THR A 121 7.98 0.40 4.74
N PRO A 122 8.81 0.47 5.81
CA PRO A 122 9.75 1.58 6.03
C PRO A 122 10.73 1.87 4.88
N ASP A 123 10.94 0.93 3.97
CA ASP A 123 11.76 1.07 2.77
C ASP A 123 10.96 0.91 1.46
N ALA A 124 9.63 0.77 1.51
CA ALA A 124 8.77 0.45 0.37
C ALA A 124 9.12 -0.87 -0.36
N VAL A 125 9.91 -1.75 0.27
CA VAL A 125 10.24 -3.10 -0.24
C VAL A 125 9.33 -4.15 0.41
N PRO A 126 8.83 -5.16 -0.33
CA PRO A 126 8.02 -6.23 0.25
C PRO A 126 8.78 -7.09 1.27
N TYR A 127 8.04 -7.77 2.14
CA TYR A 127 8.51 -8.96 2.84
C TYR A 127 8.20 -10.19 1.99
N LEU A 128 9.23 -10.94 1.59
CA LEU A 128 9.15 -12.19 0.84
C LEU A 128 10.09 -13.20 1.49
N CYS A 129 9.61 -13.90 2.51
CA CYS A 129 10.47 -14.73 3.36
C CYS A 129 9.69 -15.80 4.13
N ALA A 130 10.41 -16.78 4.67
CA ALA A 130 9.88 -17.63 5.74
C ALA A 130 9.71 -16.83 7.03
N ALA A 131 8.71 -17.17 7.84
CA ALA A 131 8.48 -16.57 9.14
C ALA A 131 9.43 -17.18 10.19
N PRO A 132 10.27 -16.36 10.87
CA PRO A 132 11.18 -16.88 11.88
C PRO A 132 10.44 -17.57 13.04
N GLY A 133 10.87 -18.78 13.40
CA GLY A 133 10.29 -19.56 14.50
C GLY A 133 9.02 -20.34 14.15
N TYR A 134 8.54 -20.28 12.92
CA TYR A 134 7.34 -20.99 12.47
C TYR A 134 7.63 -21.77 11.18
N GLU A 135 7.91 -23.06 11.32
CA GLU A 135 8.16 -23.93 10.18
C GLU A 135 6.94 -24.00 9.26
N GLY A 136 7.17 -23.90 7.95
CA GLY A 136 6.12 -23.94 6.93
C GLY A 136 5.30 -22.64 6.78
N LEU A 137 5.53 -21.62 7.61
CA LEU A 137 4.87 -20.32 7.46
C LEU A 137 5.72 -19.38 6.61
N PHE A 138 5.11 -18.81 5.57
CA PHE A 138 5.75 -17.85 4.66
C PHE A 138 4.98 -16.54 4.62
N ILE A 139 5.71 -15.45 4.41
CA ILE A 139 5.20 -14.08 4.41
C ILE A 139 5.42 -13.48 3.03
N ALA A 140 4.35 -12.97 2.44
CA ALA A 140 4.32 -12.20 1.20
C ALA A 140 3.41 -10.98 1.38
N THR A 141 3.93 -9.88 1.91
CA THR A 141 3.16 -8.67 2.26
C THR A 141 4.01 -7.40 2.14
N GLY A 142 3.44 -6.22 2.35
CA GLY A 142 4.20 -4.96 2.31
C GLY A 142 4.51 -4.48 0.90
N MET A 143 3.62 -4.77 -0.07
CA MET A 143 3.88 -4.50 -1.49
C MET A 143 3.96 -3.01 -1.84
N SER A 144 3.57 -2.12 -0.91
CA SER A 144 3.83 -0.69 -0.99
C SER A 144 3.34 -0.05 -2.30
N GLY A 145 2.18 -0.50 -2.79
CA GLY A 145 1.56 0.00 -4.03
C GLY A 145 1.98 -0.70 -5.32
N HIS A 146 3.05 -1.50 -5.32
CA HIS A 146 3.61 -2.12 -6.53
C HIS A 146 3.10 -3.54 -6.79
N GLY A 147 2.28 -4.07 -5.88
CA GLY A 147 1.87 -5.48 -5.85
C GLY A 147 1.17 -5.99 -7.10
N PHE A 148 0.44 -5.11 -7.82
CA PHE A 148 -0.23 -5.49 -9.07
C PHE A 148 0.78 -5.88 -10.15
N GLY A 149 1.84 -5.08 -10.34
CA GLY A 149 2.83 -5.32 -11.38
C GLY A 149 3.77 -6.48 -11.06
N ILE A 150 4.21 -6.59 -9.81
CA ILE A 150 5.18 -7.62 -9.38
C ILE A 150 4.53 -8.94 -8.97
N GLY A 151 3.21 -8.98 -8.81
CA GLY A 151 2.45 -10.12 -8.28
C GLY A 151 2.79 -11.46 -8.93
N PRO A 152 2.83 -11.59 -10.27
CA PRO A 152 3.20 -12.85 -10.92
C PRO A 152 4.62 -13.33 -10.56
N GLY A 153 5.59 -12.42 -10.52
CA GLY A 153 6.97 -12.74 -10.15
C GLY A 153 7.09 -13.13 -8.69
N VAL A 154 6.41 -12.40 -7.79
CA VAL A 154 6.31 -12.74 -6.37
C VAL A 154 5.68 -14.12 -6.18
N GLY A 155 4.57 -14.41 -6.86
CA GLY A 155 3.90 -15.71 -6.76
C GLY A 155 4.81 -16.87 -7.15
N ARG A 156 5.56 -16.73 -8.26
CA ARG A 156 6.55 -17.72 -8.66
C ARG A 156 7.66 -17.88 -7.64
N LEU A 157 8.23 -16.78 -7.17
CA LEU A 157 9.30 -16.78 -6.18
C LEU A 157 8.86 -17.49 -4.88
N MET A 158 7.69 -17.15 -4.37
CA MET A 158 7.16 -17.74 -3.14
C MET A 158 6.88 -19.24 -3.32
N ALA A 159 6.35 -19.65 -4.47
CA ALA A 159 6.12 -21.06 -4.77
C ALA A 159 7.44 -21.87 -4.86
N ASP A 160 8.50 -21.29 -5.42
CA ASP A 160 9.82 -21.94 -5.46
C ASP A 160 10.42 -22.02 -4.05
N MET A 161 10.33 -20.94 -3.26
CA MET A 161 10.77 -20.90 -1.86
C MET A 161 10.06 -21.94 -0.99
N MET A 162 8.72 -22.05 -1.10
CA MET A 162 7.91 -23.01 -0.34
C MET A 162 8.25 -24.47 -0.68
N ARG A 163 8.70 -24.74 -1.91
CA ARG A 163 9.10 -26.09 -2.35
C ARG A 163 10.58 -26.39 -2.11
N GLY A 164 11.34 -25.44 -1.56
CA GLY A 164 12.80 -25.57 -1.41
C GLY A 164 13.54 -25.59 -2.75
N VAL A 165 12.92 -25.09 -3.83
CA VAL A 165 13.54 -25.03 -5.16
C VAL A 165 14.43 -23.80 -5.24
N PRO A 166 15.68 -23.91 -5.75
CA PRO A 166 16.52 -22.74 -5.98
C PRO A 166 15.84 -21.71 -6.87
N HIS A 167 15.71 -20.48 -6.38
CA HIS A 167 15.02 -19.39 -7.09
C HIS A 167 15.98 -18.41 -7.78
N GLY A 168 17.28 -18.41 -7.44
CA GLY A 168 18.30 -17.61 -8.13
C GLY A 168 18.27 -16.10 -7.85
N PHE A 169 17.51 -15.64 -6.84
CA PHE A 169 17.39 -14.22 -6.47
C PHE A 169 18.06 -13.92 -5.13
N ASP A 170 18.66 -12.74 -5.00
CA ASP A 170 19.13 -12.20 -3.71
C ASP A 170 17.95 -11.60 -2.93
N LEU A 171 17.56 -12.26 -1.83
CA LEU A 171 16.41 -11.86 -1.01
C LEU A 171 16.80 -11.10 0.27
N ARG A 172 18.04 -10.65 0.42
CA ARG A 172 18.51 -9.97 1.64
C ARG A 172 17.67 -8.74 2.04
N ARG A 173 17.10 -8.03 1.06
CA ARG A 173 16.21 -6.87 1.29
C ARG A 173 14.74 -7.24 1.54
N PHE A 174 14.37 -8.51 1.42
CA PHE A 174 12.99 -8.99 1.55
C PHE A 174 12.77 -9.80 2.83
N ARG A 175 13.81 -10.02 3.63
CA ARG A 175 13.76 -10.76 4.90
C ARG A 175 12.98 -10.03 5.99
N PHE A 176 12.54 -10.81 6.97
CA PHE A 176 11.68 -10.41 8.08
C PHE A 176 12.32 -9.41 9.04
N ASP A 177 13.59 -9.59 9.35
CA ASP A 177 14.30 -8.94 10.44
C ASP A 177 15.07 -7.66 10.02
N ARG A 178 14.93 -7.23 8.76
CA ARG A 178 15.70 -6.12 8.18
C ARG A 178 15.49 -4.75 8.81
N PHE A 179 14.47 -4.60 9.66
CA PHE A 179 14.20 -3.38 10.42
C PHE A 179 14.43 -3.52 11.92
N THR A 180 15.00 -4.65 12.35
CA THR A 180 15.25 -4.96 13.75
C THR A 180 16.68 -5.42 14.02
N ASP A 181 17.44 -5.80 12.99
CA ASP A 181 18.81 -6.29 13.10
C ASP A 181 19.90 -5.19 13.04
N GLY A 182 19.50 -3.92 12.99
CA GLY A 182 20.42 -2.78 12.89
C GLY A 182 20.83 -2.42 11.45
N SER A 183 20.33 -3.14 10.44
CA SER A 183 20.56 -2.78 9.04
C SER A 183 20.03 -1.39 8.71
N LYS A 184 20.75 -0.67 7.84
CA LYS A 184 20.32 0.65 7.37
C LYS A 184 19.05 0.52 6.53
N ILE A 185 18.05 1.33 6.85
CA ILE A 185 16.83 1.47 6.06
C ILE A 185 17.16 2.30 4.82
N VAL A 186 17.18 1.63 3.67
CA VAL A 186 17.42 2.24 2.36
C VAL A 186 16.13 2.09 1.56
N PRO A 187 15.47 3.18 1.14
CA PRO A 187 14.28 3.09 0.29
C PRO A 187 14.50 2.23 -0.96
N GLY A 188 13.45 1.59 -1.42
CA GLY A 188 13.39 0.90 -2.70
C GLY A 188 13.57 1.86 -3.87
N PRO A 189 13.85 1.33 -5.07
CA PRO A 189 13.78 2.14 -6.28
C PRO A 189 12.34 2.65 -6.48
N TYR A 190 12.20 3.95 -6.77
CA TYR A 190 10.96 4.58 -7.21
C TYR A 190 11.02 4.83 -8.71
#